data_AF-A0A2E1WDT6-F1
#
_entry.id   AF-A0A2E1WDT6-F1
#
_cell.length_a   1.000
_cell.length_b   1.000
_cell.length_c   1.000
_cell.angle_alpha   90.00
_cell.angle_beta   90.00
_cell.angle_gamma   90.00
#
_symmetry.space_group_name_H-M   'P 1'
#
loop_
_entity.id
_entity.type
_entity.pdbx_description
1 polymer ?
#
loop_
_entity_poly.entity_id
_entity_poly.type
_entity_poly.pdbx_seq_one_letter_code
_entity_poly.pdbx_strand_id
1 'polypeptide(L)'
;MFNYFTDTIVLIFLGYSVVYPFYLWITPLRQIDGSFYRFNLGLCCVIGALGAIGYHALNPDLISEVYVWIWLALLLSITAFYWHSKRINNLIISSVSIFGSVIMSNVLFNIVPALNQGGAFFATLLGAMITAGVFFAMILGHWYLNVINLPIRLLKKAVIILSALLIVRTFWDVVYMTKDNIVDSYGINHSLWAFTLQFEGFLLVTAFFMGNIVPIVLNYFIWRTLKLQATQSATGLLYVSVISILFGELLFKYYLLQFGFLV
;
A
#
# COMPACT_ATOMS: atom_id res chain seq x y z
N MET A 1 -16.59 0.70 15.99
CA MET A 1 -15.16 0.78 15.62
C MET A 1 -14.52 -0.61 15.39
N PHE A 2 -14.82 -1.65 16.18
CA PHE A 2 -14.20 -2.98 16.00
C PHE A 2 -14.74 -3.83 14.82
N ASN A 3 -15.94 -3.55 14.29
CA ASN A 3 -16.57 -4.43 13.29
C ASN A 3 -15.78 -4.53 11.97
N TYR A 4 -15.02 -3.50 11.59
CA TYR A 4 -14.31 -3.45 10.29
C TYR A 4 -12.79 -3.62 10.41
N PHE A 5 -12.29 -3.96 11.60
CA PHE A 5 -10.84 -4.03 11.83
C PHE A 5 -10.20 -5.16 11.03
N THR A 6 -10.80 -6.35 11.04
CA THR A 6 -10.32 -7.50 10.26
C THR A 6 -10.39 -7.23 8.76
N ASP A 7 -11.50 -6.65 8.27
CA ASP A 7 -11.65 -6.24 6.86
C ASP A 7 -10.54 -5.26 6.43
N THR A 8 -10.28 -4.27 7.27
CA THR A 8 -9.22 -3.26 7.03
C THR A 8 -7.84 -3.93 6.92
N ILE A 9 -7.51 -4.84 7.85
CA ILE A 9 -6.24 -5.56 7.84
C ILE A 9 -6.10 -6.41 6.58
N VAL A 10 -7.15 -7.14 6.21
CA VAL A 10 -7.15 -7.98 5.00
C VAL A 10 -6.85 -7.15 3.77
N LEU A 11 -7.54 -6.01 3.61
CA LEU A 11 -7.34 -5.12 2.47
C LEU A 11 -5.92 -4.51 2.45
N ILE A 12 -5.36 -4.14 3.59
CA ILE A 12 -4.00 -3.59 3.65
C ILE A 12 -2.96 -4.68 3.36
N PHE A 13 -3.07 -5.86 3.97
CA PHE A 13 -2.07 -6.92 3.86
C PHE A 13 -2.07 -7.58 2.48
N LEU A 14 -3.25 -7.93 1.94
CA LEU A 14 -3.34 -8.46 0.59
C LEU A 14 -2.92 -7.42 -0.43
N GLY A 15 -3.38 -6.17 -0.30
CA GLY A 15 -3.00 -5.08 -1.20
C GLY A 15 -1.49 -4.85 -1.21
N TYR A 16 -0.87 -4.79 -0.04
CA TYR A 16 0.58 -4.69 0.10
C TYR A 16 1.28 -5.84 -0.62
N SER A 17 0.94 -7.08 -0.31
CA SER A 17 1.66 -8.26 -0.81
C SER A 17 1.52 -8.44 -2.33
N VAL A 18 0.35 -8.09 -2.88
CA VAL A 18 0.08 -8.14 -4.32
C VAL A 18 0.90 -7.10 -5.08
N VAL A 19 0.96 -5.87 -4.57
CA VAL A 19 1.54 -4.72 -5.28
C VAL A 19 3.06 -4.61 -5.08
N TYR A 20 3.56 -5.02 -3.92
CA TYR A 20 4.98 -4.87 -3.56
C TYR A 20 5.96 -5.42 -4.62
N PRO A 21 5.74 -6.60 -5.24
CA PRO A 21 6.71 -7.16 -6.18
C PRO A 21 6.91 -6.31 -7.45
N PHE A 22 5.98 -5.41 -7.81
CA PHE A 22 6.20 -4.46 -8.90
C PHE A 22 7.38 -3.51 -8.64
N TYR A 23 7.67 -3.19 -7.37
CA TYR A 23 8.79 -2.32 -7.02
C TYR A 23 10.16 -2.96 -7.28
N LEU A 24 10.25 -4.29 -7.42
CA LEU A 24 11.51 -4.99 -7.75
C LEU A 24 12.07 -4.58 -9.11
N TRP A 25 11.27 -3.99 -10.00
CA TRP A 25 11.74 -3.36 -11.24
C TRP A 25 12.68 -2.19 -11.02
N ILE A 26 12.63 -1.53 -9.86
CA ILE A 26 13.54 -0.44 -9.52
C ILE A 26 14.95 -0.96 -9.31
N THR A 27 15.09 -2.15 -8.71
CA THR A 27 16.36 -2.74 -8.25
C THR A 27 16.71 -3.99 -9.05
N PRO A 28 17.21 -3.88 -10.29
CA PRO A 28 17.59 -5.06 -11.07
C PRO A 28 18.74 -5.81 -10.39
N LEU A 29 18.72 -7.14 -10.42
CA LEU A 29 19.75 -8.05 -9.86
C LEU A 29 21.20 -7.71 -10.20
N ARG A 30 21.44 -7.02 -11.32
CA ARG A 30 22.79 -6.58 -11.71
C ARG A 30 23.37 -5.51 -10.77
N GLN A 31 22.51 -4.84 -10.00
CA GLN A 31 22.85 -3.69 -9.17
C GLN A 31 22.64 -3.94 -7.67
N ILE A 32 22.06 -5.10 -7.30
CA ILE A 32 21.77 -5.46 -5.90
C ILE A 32 21.88 -6.97 -5.69
N ASP A 33 22.25 -7.38 -4.49
CA ASP A 33 22.43 -8.78 -4.15
C ASP A 33 21.12 -9.58 -4.18
N GLY A 34 21.22 -10.87 -4.52
CA GLY A 34 20.05 -11.77 -4.53
C GLY A 34 19.37 -11.93 -3.16
N SER A 35 20.08 -11.66 -2.06
CA SER A 35 19.51 -11.63 -0.71
C SER A 35 18.42 -10.56 -0.55
N PHE A 36 18.54 -9.43 -1.23
CA PHE A 36 17.51 -8.39 -1.25
C PHE A 36 16.20 -8.91 -1.85
N TYR A 37 16.27 -9.66 -2.94
CA TYR A 37 15.08 -10.28 -3.56
C TYR A 37 14.44 -11.31 -2.65
N ARG A 38 15.24 -12.18 -2.01
CA ARG A 38 14.74 -13.20 -1.07
C ARG A 38 14.00 -12.57 0.10
N PHE A 39 14.59 -11.54 0.70
CA PHE A 39 14.01 -10.84 1.84
C PHE A 39 12.66 -10.22 1.46
N ASN A 40 12.62 -9.49 0.35
CA ASN A 40 11.42 -8.78 -0.09
C ASN A 40 10.29 -9.71 -0.54
N LEU A 41 10.59 -10.74 -1.33
CA LEU A 41 9.59 -11.74 -1.73
C LEU A 41 9.12 -12.58 -0.54
N GLY A 42 10.03 -12.93 0.38
CA GLY A 42 9.69 -13.58 1.64
C GLY A 42 8.74 -12.74 2.49
N LEU A 43 9.01 -11.43 2.61
CA LEU A 43 8.14 -10.49 3.31
C LEU A 43 6.75 -10.42 2.68
N CYS A 44 6.67 -10.40 1.34
CA CYS A 44 5.39 -10.46 0.62
C CYS A 44 4.63 -11.75 0.94
N CYS A 45 5.32 -12.89 0.97
CA CYS A 45 4.70 -14.18 1.32
C CYS A 45 4.14 -14.18 2.74
N VAL A 46 4.89 -13.66 3.73
CA VAL A 46 4.46 -13.60 5.13
C VAL A 46 3.25 -12.68 5.28
N ILE A 47 3.32 -11.45 4.75
CA ILE A 47 2.21 -10.50 4.86
C ILE A 47 0.99 -10.98 4.06
N GLY A 48 1.21 -11.57 2.88
CA GLY A 48 0.16 -12.17 2.07
C GLY A 48 -0.53 -13.34 2.78
N ALA A 49 0.22 -14.17 3.49
CA ALA A 49 -0.33 -15.25 4.31
C ALA A 49 -1.18 -14.71 5.47
N LEU A 50 -0.72 -13.66 6.16
CA LEU A 50 -1.52 -12.99 7.19
C LEU A 50 -2.82 -12.41 6.62
N GLY A 51 -2.76 -11.81 5.43
CA GLY A 51 -3.94 -11.32 4.71
C GLY A 51 -4.90 -12.44 4.32
N ALA A 52 -4.40 -13.58 3.83
CA ALA A 52 -5.21 -14.75 3.47
C ALA A 52 -5.86 -15.41 4.68
N ILE A 53 -5.13 -15.55 5.80
CA ILE A 53 -5.67 -16.06 7.07
C ILE A 53 -6.73 -15.10 7.62
N GLY A 54 -6.48 -13.79 7.56
CA GLY A 54 -7.46 -12.78 7.92
C GLY A 54 -8.72 -12.88 7.06
N TYR A 55 -8.56 -13.13 5.76
CA TYR A 55 -9.69 -13.28 4.85
C TYR A 55 -10.49 -14.55 5.16
N HIS A 56 -9.83 -15.68 5.42
CA HIS A 56 -10.49 -16.90 5.87
C HIS A 56 -11.31 -16.66 7.16
N ALA A 57 -10.78 -15.90 8.11
CA ALA A 57 -11.48 -15.58 9.36
C ALA A 57 -12.76 -14.76 9.17
N LEU A 58 -12.92 -14.07 8.02
CA LEU A 58 -14.15 -13.37 7.65
C LEU A 58 -15.25 -14.30 7.12
N ASN A 59 -14.97 -15.62 7.00
CA ASN A 59 -15.86 -16.62 6.40
C ASN A 59 -16.43 -16.19 5.02
N PRO A 60 -15.56 -15.93 4.03
CA PRO A 60 -15.97 -15.43 2.72
C PRO A 60 -16.60 -16.54 1.85
N ASP A 61 -17.04 -16.16 0.64
CA ASP A 61 -17.49 -17.14 -0.35
C ASP A 61 -16.35 -18.09 -0.74
N LEU A 62 -16.66 -19.40 -0.81
CA LEU A 62 -15.71 -20.47 -1.10
C LEU A 62 -14.87 -20.20 -2.36
N ILE A 63 -15.50 -19.68 -3.42
CA ILE A 63 -14.83 -19.42 -4.70
C ILE A 63 -13.77 -18.33 -4.51
N SER A 64 -14.14 -17.23 -3.85
CA SER A 64 -13.24 -16.11 -3.59
C SER A 64 -12.06 -16.52 -2.70
N GLU A 65 -12.31 -17.36 -1.70
CA GLU A 65 -11.29 -17.86 -0.79
C GLU A 65 -10.27 -18.75 -1.51
N VAL A 66 -10.74 -19.68 -2.33
CA VAL A 66 -9.89 -20.59 -3.10
C VAL A 66 -8.95 -19.79 -4.02
N TYR A 67 -9.42 -18.73 -4.66
CA TYR A 67 -8.57 -17.88 -5.50
C TYR A 67 -7.45 -17.20 -4.71
N VAL A 68 -7.73 -16.70 -3.50
CA VAL A 68 -6.70 -16.09 -2.62
C VAL A 68 -5.62 -17.11 -2.26
N TRP A 69 -6.02 -18.33 -1.88
CA TRP A 69 -5.07 -19.41 -1.58
C TRP A 69 -4.26 -19.86 -2.80
N ILE A 70 -4.88 -19.95 -3.98
CA ILE A 70 -4.17 -20.26 -5.24
C ILE A 70 -3.12 -19.18 -5.52
N TRP A 71 -3.46 -17.90 -5.41
CA TRP A 71 -2.50 -16.82 -5.61
C TRP A 71 -1.34 -16.88 -4.60
N LEU A 72 -1.64 -17.11 -3.32
CA LEU A 72 -0.61 -17.24 -2.29
C LEU A 72 0.33 -18.42 -2.57
N ALA A 73 -0.22 -19.57 -2.99
CA ALA A 73 0.56 -20.74 -3.37
C ALA A 73 1.47 -20.45 -4.58
N LEU A 74 0.98 -19.70 -5.58
CA LEU A 74 1.78 -19.26 -6.71
C LEU A 74 2.91 -18.32 -6.29
N LEU A 75 2.62 -17.34 -5.41
CA LEU A 75 3.63 -16.42 -4.87
C LEU A 75 4.72 -17.16 -4.08
N LEU A 76 4.32 -18.11 -3.22
CA LEU A 76 5.24 -18.99 -2.48
C LEU A 76 6.09 -19.84 -3.43
N SER A 77 5.48 -20.44 -4.45
CA SER A 77 6.17 -21.29 -5.42
C SER A 77 7.21 -20.52 -6.21
N ILE A 78 6.88 -19.31 -6.68
CA ILE A 78 7.83 -18.43 -7.38
C ILE A 78 8.96 -17.99 -6.44
N THR A 79 8.63 -17.65 -5.20
CA THR A 79 9.62 -17.24 -4.21
C THR A 79 10.58 -18.39 -3.89
N ALA A 80 10.08 -19.62 -3.75
CA ALA A 80 10.88 -20.81 -3.54
C ALA A 80 11.76 -21.12 -4.76
N PHE A 81 11.22 -21.05 -5.98
CA PHE A 81 11.96 -21.28 -7.22
C PHE A 81 13.11 -20.27 -7.40
N TYR A 82 12.86 -18.99 -7.13
CA TYR A 82 13.88 -17.95 -7.24
C TYR A 82 14.80 -17.84 -6.02
N TRP A 83 14.55 -18.61 -4.94
CA TRP A 83 15.31 -18.51 -3.71
C TRP A 83 16.81 -18.71 -3.96
N HIS A 84 17.23 -19.77 -4.64
CA HIS A 84 18.64 -20.01 -4.94
C HIS A 84 19.06 -19.63 -6.37
N SER A 85 18.15 -19.11 -7.19
CA SER A 85 18.44 -18.81 -8.59
C SER A 85 19.38 -17.60 -8.73
N LYS A 86 20.36 -17.71 -9.64
CA LYS A 86 21.23 -16.58 -10.05
C LYS A 86 20.57 -15.66 -11.08
N ARG A 87 19.43 -16.07 -11.64
CA ARG A 87 18.66 -15.30 -12.63
C ARG A 87 17.22 -15.18 -12.14
N ILE A 88 16.78 -13.95 -11.88
CA ILE A 88 15.39 -13.65 -11.54
C ILE A 88 14.78 -12.91 -12.71
N ASN A 89 13.60 -13.35 -13.13
CA ASN A 89 12.82 -12.68 -14.17
C ASN A 89 11.67 -11.90 -13.51
N ASN A 90 11.81 -10.58 -13.47
CA ASN A 90 10.80 -9.70 -12.86
C ASN A 90 9.45 -9.76 -13.60
N LEU A 91 9.42 -10.17 -14.88
CA LEU A 91 8.16 -10.35 -15.62
C LEU A 91 7.30 -11.46 -15.01
N ILE A 92 7.91 -12.59 -14.65
CA ILE A 92 7.20 -13.74 -14.06
C ILE A 92 6.65 -13.35 -12.69
N ILE A 93 7.46 -12.69 -11.86
CA ILE A 93 7.02 -12.17 -10.55
C ILE A 93 5.85 -11.20 -10.73
N SER A 94 5.97 -10.26 -11.67
CA SER A 94 4.92 -9.27 -11.95
C SER A 94 3.63 -9.92 -12.48
N SER A 95 3.73 -11.01 -13.24
CA SER A 95 2.53 -11.72 -13.73
C SER A 95 1.68 -12.29 -12.58
N VAL A 96 2.33 -12.79 -11.52
CA VAL A 96 1.62 -13.26 -10.31
C VAL A 96 1.06 -12.10 -9.49
N SER A 97 1.73 -10.96 -9.44
CA SER A 97 1.18 -9.72 -8.88
C SER A 97 -0.03 -9.19 -9.66
N ILE A 98 -0.04 -9.28 -10.99
CA ILE A 98 -1.21 -8.91 -11.81
C ILE A 98 -2.37 -9.83 -11.49
N PHE A 99 -2.14 -11.15 -11.45
CA PHE A 99 -3.17 -12.12 -11.07
C PHE A 99 -3.71 -11.84 -9.66
N GLY A 100 -2.83 -11.54 -8.70
CA GLY A 100 -3.20 -11.13 -7.35
C GLY A 100 -4.03 -9.86 -7.31
N SER A 101 -3.78 -8.89 -8.20
CA SER A 101 -4.54 -7.63 -8.26
C SER A 101 -5.98 -7.84 -8.71
N VAL A 102 -6.20 -8.80 -9.62
CA VAL A 102 -7.55 -9.23 -10.03
C VAL A 102 -8.27 -9.90 -8.86
N ILE A 103 -7.59 -10.80 -8.14
CA ILE A 103 -8.20 -11.46 -6.97
C ILE A 103 -8.51 -10.43 -5.89
N MET A 104 -7.62 -9.46 -5.68
CA MET A 104 -7.82 -8.36 -4.75
C MET A 104 -9.07 -7.53 -5.08
N SER A 105 -9.36 -7.29 -6.37
CA SER A 105 -10.61 -6.63 -6.76
C SER A 105 -11.84 -7.45 -6.38
N ASN A 106 -11.81 -8.77 -6.54
CA ASN A 106 -12.93 -9.64 -6.12
C ASN A 106 -13.12 -9.62 -4.60
N VAL A 107 -12.02 -9.70 -3.84
CA VAL A 107 -12.05 -9.60 -2.36
C VAL A 107 -12.65 -8.25 -1.94
N LEU A 108 -12.21 -7.16 -2.55
CA LEU A 108 -12.74 -5.82 -2.27
C LEU A 108 -14.24 -5.74 -2.56
N PHE A 109 -14.71 -6.25 -3.70
CA PHE A 109 -16.13 -6.17 -4.07
C PHE A 109 -17.03 -7.01 -3.18
N ASN A 110 -16.50 -8.09 -2.60
CA ASN A 110 -17.20 -8.90 -1.60
C ASN A 110 -17.31 -8.18 -0.25
N ILE A 111 -16.28 -7.44 0.16
CA ILE A 111 -16.23 -6.73 1.44
C ILE A 111 -16.96 -5.38 1.36
N VAL A 112 -16.80 -4.65 0.26
CA VAL A 112 -17.29 -3.28 0.07
C VAL A 112 -18.34 -3.27 -1.04
N PRO A 113 -19.63 -3.39 -0.72
CA PRO A 113 -20.70 -3.14 -1.68
C PRO A 113 -20.89 -1.62 -1.89
N ALA A 114 -19.87 -0.94 -2.42
CA ALA A 114 -19.95 0.47 -2.78
C ALA A 114 -20.70 0.68 -4.10
N LEU A 115 -21.43 1.79 -4.21
CA LEU A 115 -22.10 2.22 -5.45
C LEU A 115 -21.11 2.40 -6.61
N ASN A 116 -19.83 2.72 -6.33
CA ASN A 116 -18.78 2.87 -7.32
C ASN A 116 -17.58 1.95 -7.01
N GLN A 117 -17.73 0.69 -7.40
CA GLN A 117 -16.72 -0.36 -7.26
C GLN A 117 -15.38 0.01 -7.92
N GLY A 118 -15.41 0.66 -9.09
CA GLY A 118 -14.19 1.07 -9.80
C GLY A 118 -13.38 2.11 -9.01
N GLY A 119 -14.06 3.10 -8.41
CA GLY A 119 -13.44 4.10 -7.55
C GLY A 119 -12.82 3.46 -6.29
N ALA A 120 -13.54 2.54 -5.65
CA ALA A 120 -13.06 1.85 -4.46
C ALA A 120 -11.82 0.99 -4.75
N PHE A 121 -11.81 0.31 -5.90
CA PHE A 121 -10.66 -0.46 -6.35
C PHE A 121 -9.46 0.44 -6.63
N PHE A 122 -9.66 1.55 -7.33
CA PHE A 122 -8.59 2.50 -7.62
C PHE A 122 -7.98 3.08 -6.33
N ALA A 123 -8.82 3.57 -5.41
CA ALA A 123 -8.36 4.11 -4.12
C ALA A 123 -7.59 3.06 -3.31
N THR A 124 -8.09 1.82 -3.26
CA THR A 124 -7.43 0.72 -2.56
C THR A 124 -6.11 0.31 -3.18
N LEU A 125 -6.06 0.19 -4.50
CA LEU A 125 -4.83 -0.11 -5.23
C LEU A 125 -3.79 1.00 -5.03
N LEU A 126 -4.23 2.26 -5.03
CA LEU A 126 -3.36 3.41 -4.87
C LEU A 126 -2.79 3.52 -3.45
N GLY A 127 -3.61 3.30 -2.42
CA GLY A 127 -3.15 3.15 -1.03
C GLY A 127 -2.16 1.99 -0.84
N ALA A 128 -2.44 0.84 -1.46
CA ALA A 128 -1.54 -0.31 -1.47
C ALA A 128 -0.19 -0.01 -2.16
N MET A 129 -0.19 0.70 -3.30
CA MET A 129 1.03 1.16 -3.97
C MET A 129 1.84 2.08 -3.05
N ILE A 130 1.21 3.07 -2.42
CA ILE A 130 1.92 4.00 -1.53
C ILE A 130 2.53 3.27 -0.33
N THR A 131 1.75 2.40 0.30
CA THR A 131 2.20 1.60 1.44
C THR A 131 3.35 0.67 1.04
N ALA A 132 3.20 -0.10 -0.03
CA ALA A 132 4.27 -0.97 -0.52
C ALA A 132 5.51 -0.16 -0.93
N GLY A 133 5.32 0.99 -1.59
CA GLY A 133 6.40 1.87 -2.06
C GLY A 133 7.22 2.49 -0.93
N VAL A 134 6.58 2.95 0.17
CA VAL A 134 7.32 3.50 1.31
C VAL A 134 8.10 2.40 2.05
N PHE A 135 7.52 1.21 2.23
CA PHE A 135 8.24 0.07 2.79
C PHE A 135 9.41 -0.36 1.90
N PHE A 136 9.21 -0.40 0.58
CA PHE A 136 10.28 -0.70 -0.36
C PHE A 136 11.41 0.32 -0.27
N ALA A 137 11.09 1.62 -0.27
CA ALA A 137 12.09 2.67 -0.12
C ALA A 137 12.84 2.58 1.21
N MET A 138 12.12 2.28 2.32
CA MET A 138 12.70 2.09 3.65
C MET A 138 13.65 0.88 3.69
N ILE A 139 13.23 -0.28 3.21
CA ILE A 139 14.05 -1.51 3.18
C ILE A 139 15.28 -1.29 2.29
N LEU A 140 15.08 -0.68 1.11
CA LEU A 140 16.17 -0.33 0.22
C LEU A 140 17.15 0.61 0.92
N GLY A 141 16.65 1.64 1.59
CA GLY A 141 17.45 2.57 2.37
C GLY A 141 18.25 1.87 3.49
N HIS A 142 17.64 0.96 4.24
CA HIS A 142 18.36 0.15 5.24
C HIS A 142 19.50 -0.67 4.60
N TRP A 143 19.27 -1.20 3.39
CA TRP A 143 20.31 -1.91 2.64
C TRP A 143 21.52 -1.02 2.29
N TYR A 144 21.31 0.28 2.03
CA TYR A 144 22.42 1.24 1.83
C TYR A 144 23.29 1.45 3.07
N LEU A 145 22.80 1.13 4.28
CA LEU A 145 23.60 1.22 5.50
C LEU A 145 24.51 0.01 5.68
N ASN A 146 24.09 -1.15 5.15
CA ASN A 146 24.79 -2.41 5.34
C ASN A 146 25.64 -2.82 4.13
N VAL A 147 25.28 -2.39 2.92
CA VAL A 147 25.97 -2.76 1.67
C VAL A 147 26.64 -1.55 1.05
N ILE A 148 27.94 -1.68 0.85
CA ILE A 148 28.82 -0.65 0.29
C ILE A 148 28.62 -0.60 -1.24
N ASN A 149 28.73 0.60 -1.82
CA ASN A 149 28.71 0.85 -3.29
C ASN A 149 27.38 0.63 -4.02
N LEU A 150 26.23 0.70 -3.35
CA LEU A 150 24.95 0.73 -4.06
C LEU A 150 24.76 2.06 -4.83
N PRO A 151 24.27 2.04 -6.08
CA PRO A 151 24.09 3.26 -6.85
C PRO A 151 22.91 4.06 -6.29
N ILE A 152 23.14 5.26 -5.73
CA ILE A 152 22.11 6.12 -5.10
C ILE A 152 20.89 6.43 -5.99
N ARG A 153 21.03 6.23 -7.30
CA ARG A 153 19.95 6.34 -8.29
C ARG A 153 18.75 5.43 -7.96
N LEU A 154 18.97 4.25 -7.36
CA LEU A 154 17.89 3.33 -7.01
C LEU A 154 16.96 3.94 -5.95
N LEU A 155 17.53 4.41 -4.84
CA LEU A 155 16.77 5.04 -3.77
C LEU A 155 16.09 6.34 -4.26
N LYS A 156 16.80 7.14 -5.07
CA LYS A 156 16.19 8.33 -5.70
C LYS A 156 14.98 7.98 -6.57
N LYS A 157 15.04 6.91 -7.36
CA LYS A 157 13.90 6.46 -8.18
C LYS A 157 12.72 6.03 -7.31
N ALA A 158 12.95 5.26 -6.23
CA ALA A 158 11.91 4.86 -5.30
C ALA A 158 11.20 6.07 -4.67
N VAL A 159 11.98 7.06 -4.22
CA VAL A 159 11.48 8.32 -3.65
C VAL A 159 10.67 9.14 -4.67
N ILE A 160 11.13 9.24 -5.93
CA ILE A 160 10.37 9.92 -7.00
C ILE A 160 9.04 9.22 -7.29
N ILE A 161 9.03 7.90 -7.37
CA ILE A 161 7.80 7.12 -7.59
C ILE A 161 6.83 7.32 -6.43
N LEU A 162 7.33 7.27 -5.19
CA LEU A 162 6.52 7.56 -3.99
C LEU A 162 5.95 8.99 -4.04
N SER A 163 6.73 9.99 -4.46
CA SER A 163 6.25 11.37 -4.61
C SER A 163 5.13 11.47 -5.64
N ALA A 164 5.28 10.81 -6.80
CA ALA A 164 4.26 10.80 -7.83
C ALA A 164 2.96 10.18 -7.32
N LEU A 165 3.04 9.04 -6.63
CA LEU A 165 1.87 8.36 -6.06
C LEU A 165 1.17 9.21 -5.00
N LEU A 166 1.91 9.87 -4.10
CA LEU A 166 1.34 10.77 -3.08
C LEU A 166 0.63 11.99 -3.70
N ILE A 167 1.16 12.53 -4.81
CA ILE A 167 0.49 13.62 -5.55
C ILE A 167 -0.83 13.11 -6.15
N VAL A 168 -0.82 11.93 -6.79
CA VAL A 168 -2.04 11.34 -7.35
C VAL A 168 -3.05 11.03 -6.23
N ARG A 169 -2.61 10.52 -5.07
CA ARG A 169 -3.45 10.31 -3.88
C ARG A 169 -4.11 11.59 -3.45
N THR A 170 -3.32 12.62 -3.19
CA THR A 170 -3.81 13.89 -2.68
C THR A 170 -4.81 14.52 -3.65
N PHE A 171 -4.55 14.45 -4.96
CA PHE A 171 -5.48 14.93 -5.97
C PHE A 171 -6.79 14.14 -5.97
N TRP A 172 -6.71 12.80 -5.95
CA TRP A 172 -7.87 11.93 -5.88
C TRP A 172 -8.72 12.24 -4.64
N ASP A 173 -8.08 12.31 -3.49
CA ASP A 173 -8.74 12.50 -2.21
C ASP A 173 -9.43 13.88 -2.13
N VAL A 174 -8.79 14.95 -2.64
CA VAL A 174 -9.41 16.28 -2.73
C VAL A 174 -10.61 16.29 -3.68
N VAL A 175 -10.55 15.56 -4.80
CA VAL A 175 -11.67 15.45 -5.73
C VAL A 175 -12.85 14.72 -5.09
N TYR A 176 -12.64 13.60 -4.39
CA TYR A 176 -13.74 12.89 -3.74
C TYR A 176 -14.26 13.62 -2.50
N MET A 177 -13.41 14.32 -1.76
CA MET A 177 -13.82 15.26 -0.69
C MET A 177 -14.79 16.34 -1.16
N THR A 178 -14.71 16.76 -2.42
CA THR A 178 -15.61 17.77 -2.98
C THR A 178 -16.86 17.19 -3.64
N LYS A 179 -16.82 15.93 -4.09
CA LYS A 179 -17.93 15.29 -4.82
C LYS A 179 -18.85 14.48 -3.93
N ASP A 180 -18.30 13.72 -2.99
CA ASP A 180 -19.08 12.84 -2.14
C ASP A 180 -19.80 13.66 -1.06
N ASN A 181 -21.03 13.26 -0.79
CA ASN A 181 -21.85 13.83 0.27
C ASN A 181 -22.38 12.70 1.15
N ILE A 182 -22.60 13.00 2.42
CA ILE A 182 -23.20 12.08 3.38
C ILE A 182 -24.53 12.64 3.88
N VAL A 183 -25.51 11.76 3.99
CA VAL A 183 -26.80 12.10 4.60
C VAL A 183 -26.74 11.67 6.06
N ASP A 184 -26.81 12.65 6.96
CA ASP A 184 -26.80 12.40 8.41
C ASP A 184 -28.08 11.67 8.85
N SER A 185 -28.08 11.18 10.09
CA SER A 185 -29.25 10.51 10.71
C SER A 185 -30.53 11.36 10.71
N TYR A 186 -30.40 12.68 10.55
CA TYR A 186 -31.50 13.64 10.46
C TYR A 186 -31.97 13.92 9.01
N GLY A 187 -31.41 13.22 8.01
CA GLY A 187 -31.75 13.40 6.60
C GLY A 187 -31.10 14.62 5.93
N ILE A 188 -30.17 15.30 6.61
CA ILE A 188 -29.48 16.49 6.09
C ILE A 188 -28.26 16.05 5.30
N ASN A 189 -28.13 16.57 4.07
CA ASN A 189 -27.01 16.27 3.20
C ASN A 189 -25.83 17.20 3.51
N HIS A 190 -24.71 16.63 3.93
CA HIS A 190 -23.46 17.33 4.21
C HIS A 190 -22.40 16.96 3.19
N SER A 191 -21.70 17.96 2.65
CA SER A 191 -20.44 17.71 1.95
C SER A 191 -19.41 17.08 2.89
N LEU A 192 -18.50 16.25 2.37
CA LEU A 192 -17.44 15.67 3.21
C LEU A 192 -16.62 16.72 3.97
N TRP A 193 -16.36 17.88 3.37
CA TRP A 193 -15.71 19.00 4.07
C TRP A 193 -16.47 19.43 5.33
N ALA A 194 -17.79 19.50 5.27
CA ALA A 194 -18.61 19.81 6.45
C ALA A 194 -18.62 18.64 7.44
N PHE A 195 -18.65 17.40 6.95
CA PHE A 195 -18.57 16.19 7.77
C PHE A 195 -17.28 16.14 8.59
N THR A 196 -16.14 16.59 8.05
CA THR A 196 -14.86 16.63 8.79
C THR A 196 -14.88 17.47 10.08
N LEU A 197 -15.82 18.41 10.19
CA LEU A 197 -15.99 19.23 11.38
C LEU A 197 -16.88 18.57 12.44
N GLN A 198 -17.55 17.48 12.08
CA GLN A 198 -18.35 16.68 13.00
C GLN A 198 -17.47 15.67 13.75
N PHE A 199 -17.98 15.17 14.88
CA PHE A 199 -17.26 14.21 15.72
C PHE A 199 -16.86 12.93 14.97
N GLU A 200 -17.74 12.42 14.11
CA GLU A 200 -17.48 11.21 13.31
C GLU A 200 -16.51 11.45 12.15
N GLY A 201 -16.38 12.69 11.66
CA GLY A 201 -15.48 13.06 10.57
C GLY A 201 -14.11 13.58 11.02
N PHE A 202 -13.89 13.82 12.31
CA PHE A 202 -12.60 14.33 12.81
C PHE A 202 -11.42 13.38 12.50
N LEU A 203 -11.62 12.07 12.56
CA LEU A 203 -10.58 11.10 12.21
C LEU A 203 -10.21 11.17 10.72
N LEU A 204 -11.10 11.65 9.85
CA LEU A 204 -10.82 11.85 8.43
C LEU A 204 -9.82 12.99 8.22
N VAL A 205 -9.90 14.08 8.99
CA VAL A 205 -8.87 15.14 8.98
C VAL A 205 -7.51 14.56 9.39
N THR A 206 -7.51 13.72 10.41
CA THR A 206 -6.29 13.05 10.89
C THR A 206 -5.73 12.11 9.81
N ALA A 207 -6.59 11.40 9.08
CA ALA A 207 -6.22 10.56 7.95
C ALA A 207 -5.56 11.38 6.82
N PHE A 208 -6.13 12.53 6.45
CA PHE A 208 -5.52 13.43 5.47
C PHE A 208 -4.17 13.98 5.92
N PHE A 209 -4.08 14.39 7.18
CA PHE A 209 -2.84 14.92 7.71
C PHE A 209 -1.73 13.87 7.71
N MET A 210 -2.01 12.67 8.23
CA MET A 210 -1.03 11.58 8.35
C MET A 210 -0.78 10.83 7.03
N GLY A 211 -1.78 10.68 6.17
CA GLY A 211 -1.68 9.95 4.90
C GLY A 211 -1.14 10.79 3.75
N ASN A 212 -1.42 12.10 3.73
CA ASN A 212 -1.08 12.98 2.61
C ASN A 212 -0.06 14.05 2.99
N ILE A 213 -0.38 14.92 3.94
CA ILE A 213 0.43 16.12 4.25
C ILE A 213 1.81 15.72 4.80
N VAL A 214 1.83 14.92 5.87
CA VAL A 214 3.09 14.51 6.52
C VAL A 214 3.99 13.74 5.54
N PRO A 215 3.52 12.72 4.79
CA PRO A 215 4.36 12.00 3.85
C PRO A 215 4.89 12.88 2.71
N ILE A 216 4.11 13.83 2.19
CA ILE A 216 4.60 14.77 1.16
C ILE A 216 5.75 15.62 1.69
N VAL A 217 5.59 16.19 2.88
CA VAL A 217 6.62 17.03 3.51
C VAL A 217 7.88 16.21 3.80
N LEU A 218 7.73 15.01 4.38
CA LEU A 218 8.84 14.10 4.62
C LEU A 218 9.54 13.70 3.33
N ASN A 219 8.79 13.40 2.27
CA ASN A 219 9.35 12.98 0.99
C ASN A 219 10.14 14.11 0.31
N TYR A 220 9.70 15.38 0.46
CA TYR A 220 10.50 16.54 0.09
C TYR A 220 11.83 16.61 0.85
N PHE A 221 11.82 16.39 2.17
CA PHE A 221 13.06 16.37 2.95
C PHE A 221 13.95 15.20 2.57
N ILE A 222 13.42 13.98 2.42
CA ILE A 222 14.16 12.81 1.95
C ILE A 222 14.86 13.11 0.62
N TRP A 223 14.17 13.73 -0.33
CA TRP A 223 14.76 14.12 -1.61
C TRP A 223 15.94 15.09 -1.46
N ARG A 224 15.80 16.11 -0.58
CA ARG A 224 16.90 17.04 -0.26
C ARG A 224 18.08 16.30 0.37
N THR A 225 17.82 15.41 1.32
CA THR A 225 18.84 14.63 2.02
C THR A 225 19.58 13.69 1.07
N LEU A 226 18.88 13.07 0.11
CA LEU A 226 19.48 12.25 -0.93
C LEU A 226 20.30 13.04 -1.97
N LYS A 227 20.03 14.34 -2.16
CA LYS A 227 20.92 15.21 -2.95
C LYS A 227 22.25 15.46 -2.24
N LEU A 228 22.22 15.54 -0.91
CA LEU A 228 23.40 15.67 -0.05
C LEU A 228 24.11 14.34 0.21
N GLN A 229 23.64 13.24 -0.38
CA GLN A 229 24.17 11.87 -0.17
C GLN A 229 24.11 11.37 1.29
N ALA A 230 23.32 12.00 2.16
CA ALA A 230 23.17 11.60 3.56
C ALA A 230 22.15 10.45 3.70
N THR A 231 22.54 9.24 3.30
CA THR A 231 21.66 8.05 3.26
C THR A 231 21.08 7.67 4.63
N GLN A 232 21.86 7.78 5.72
CA GLN A 232 21.40 7.46 7.07
C GLN A 232 20.28 8.38 7.60
N SER A 233 20.36 9.67 7.27
CA SER A 233 19.28 10.61 7.62
C SER A 233 18.05 10.37 6.74
N ALA A 234 18.24 10.10 5.44
CA ALA A 234 17.15 9.76 4.54
C ALA A 234 16.40 8.50 4.97
N THR A 235 17.10 7.47 5.46
CA THR A 235 16.47 6.26 6.01
C THR A 235 15.65 6.55 7.24
N GLY A 236 16.16 7.36 8.18
CA GLY A 236 15.42 7.74 9.38
C GLY A 236 14.08 8.41 9.04
N LEU A 237 14.07 9.32 8.07
CA LEU A 237 12.84 9.98 7.60
C LEU A 237 11.88 8.99 6.91
N LEU A 238 12.39 8.00 6.18
CA LEU A 238 11.56 6.95 5.57
C LEU A 238 10.84 6.10 6.64
N TYR A 239 11.49 5.77 7.77
CA TYR A 239 10.81 5.08 8.87
C TYR A 239 9.64 5.88 9.44
N VAL A 240 9.82 7.19 9.64
CA VAL A 240 8.73 8.07 10.09
C VAL A 240 7.61 8.11 9.05
N SER A 241 7.96 8.17 7.76
CA SER A 241 6.99 8.16 6.66
C SER A 241 6.19 6.86 6.61
N VAL A 242 6.79 5.70 6.93
CA VAL A 242 6.08 4.41 6.99
C VAL A 242 4.96 4.47 8.03
N ILE A 243 5.27 4.95 9.25
CA ILE A 243 4.29 5.02 10.35
C ILE A 243 3.15 5.96 9.96
N SER A 244 3.47 7.12 9.41
CA SER A 244 2.48 8.12 8.98
C SER A 244 1.53 7.57 7.91
N ILE A 245 2.08 6.95 6.86
CA ILE A 245 1.29 6.36 5.76
C ILE A 245 0.40 5.23 6.27
N LEU A 246 0.93 4.33 7.11
CA LEU A 246 0.12 3.24 7.66
C LEU A 246 -1.05 3.76 8.50
N PHE A 247 -0.81 4.79 9.31
CA PHE A 247 -1.86 5.39 10.11
C PHE A 247 -2.93 6.05 9.23
N GLY A 248 -2.53 6.76 8.18
CA GLY A 248 -3.45 7.31 7.18
C GLY A 248 -4.27 6.22 6.47
N GLU A 249 -3.60 5.18 5.97
CA GLU A 249 -4.24 4.08 5.23
C GLU A 249 -5.27 3.32 6.08
N LEU A 250 -4.95 3.05 7.35
CA LEU A 250 -5.88 2.42 8.29
C LEU A 250 -7.17 3.24 8.43
N LEU A 251 -7.05 4.57 8.58
CA LEU A 251 -8.20 5.45 8.73
C LEU A 251 -8.97 5.60 7.42
N PHE A 252 -8.31 5.75 6.27
CA PHE A 252 -8.99 5.81 4.98
C PHE A 252 -9.78 4.53 4.70
N LYS A 253 -9.22 3.35 4.99
CA LYS A 253 -9.94 2.07 4.85
C LYS A 253 -11.11 1.96 5.79
N TYR A 254 -10.98 2.44 7.03
CA TYR A 254 -12.11 2.52 7.94
C TYR A 254 -13.25 3.36 7.36
N TYR A 255 -12.97 4.53 6.78
CA TYR A 255 -14.00 5.38 6.17
C TYR A 255 -14.60 4.77 4.90
N LEU A 256 -13.79 4.08 4.09
CA LEU A 256 -14.28 3.31 2.95
C LEU A 256 -15.28 2.22 3.37
N LEU A 257 -14.96 1.48 4.44
CA LEU A 257 -15.78 0.36 4.92
C LEU A 257 -17.05 0.82 5.66
N GLN A 258 -16.90 1.82 6.53
CA GLN A 258 -18.00 2.31 7.36
C GLN A 258 -18.99 3.19 6.59
N PHE A 259 -18.49 4.06 5.71
CA PHE A 259 -19.28 5.10 5.05
C PHE A 259 -19.27 5.01 3.52
N GLY A 260 -18.44 4.14 2.93
CA GLY A 260 -18.33 4.03 1.47
C GLY A 260 -17.51 5.15 0.82
N PHE A 261 -16.77 5.95 1.60
CA PHE A 261 -16.00 7.08 1.08
C PHE A 261 -14.83 6.61 0.24
N LEU A 262 -14.69 7.18 -0.96
CA LEU A 262 -13.68 6.76 -1.94
C LEU A 262 -12.35 7.49 -1.78
N VAL A 263 -12.06 7.93 -0.56
CA VAL A 263 -10.97 8.85 -0.21
C VAL A 263 -9.76 8.10 0.32
#